data_AF-A0A4U3MPF5-F1
#
_entry.id   AF-A0A4U3MPF5-F1
#
_cell.length_a   1.000
_cell.length_b   1.000
_cell.length_c   1.000
_cell.angle_alpha   90.00
_cell.angle_beta   90.00
_cell.angle_gamma   90.00
#
_symmetry.space_group_name_H-M   'P 1'
#
loop_
_entity.id
_entity.type
_entity.pdbx_description
1 polymer ?
#
loop_
_entity_poly.entity_id
_entity_poly.type
_entity_poly.pdbx_seq_one_letter_code
_entity_poly.pdbx_strand_id
1 'polypeptide(L)' 'MKRIWLVTGATVVLTDRRTDGAAELVAALDAPDTPLRPAFGNDPLDRLTAAAKRERDAWESLSRGTDFDE' A
#
# COMPACT_ATOMS: atom_id res chain seq x y z
N MET A 1 15.88 17.83 18.62
CA MET A 1 14.69 17.33 17.88
C MET A 1 14.31 18.37 16.84
N LYS A 2 14.28 18.01 15.55
CA LYS A 2 14.07 18.95 14.43
C LYS A 2 12.60 18.84 14.01
N ARG A 3 11.79 19.87 14.26
CA ARG A 3 10.38 19.94 13.81
C ARG A 3 10.36 20.62 12.45
N ILE A 4 9.71 19.99 11.47
CA ILE A 4 9.46 20.58 10.16
C ILE A 4 7.97 20.94 10.12
N TRP A 5 7.65 22.14 9.65
CA TRP A 5 6.29 22.63 9.51
C TRP A 5 5.97 22.69 8.02
N LEU A 6 4.95 21.94 7.59
CA LEU A 6 4.32 22.15 6.28
C LEU A 6 3.02 22.90 6.53
N VAL A 7 2.93 24.11 5.99
CA VAL A 7 1.74 24.96 6.08
C VAL A 7 1.01 24.88 4.75
N THR A 8 -0.14 24.21 4.73
CA THR A 8 -1.08 24.25 3.61
C THR A 8 -2.35 24.97 4.08
N GLY A 9 -2.45 26.26 3.74
CA GLY A 9 -3.67 27.09 3.85
C GLY A 9 -4.23 27.30 5.26
N ALA A 10 -4.93 26.31 5.81
CA ALA A 10 -5.62 26.37 7.10
C ALA A 10 -5.28 25.22 8.04
N THR A 11 -4.46 24.25 7.60
CA THR A 11 -4.14 23.05 8.38
C THR A 11 -2.65 23.03 8.69
N VAL A 12 -2.32 22.99 9.98
CA VAL A 12 -0.96 22.82 10.46
C VAL A 12 -0.76 21.34 10.77
N VAL A 13 -0.10 20.61 9.87
CA VAL A 13 0.29 19.21 10.12
C VAL A 13 1.62 19.23 10.88
N LEU A 14 1.55 18.92 12.17
CA LEU A 14 2.73 18.67 12.99
C LEU A 14 3.37 17.36 12.53
N THR A 15 4.39 17.41 11.66
CA THR A 15 5.10 16.20 11.25
C THR A 15 6.04 15.73 12.37
N ASP A 16 5.51 15.03 13.37
CA ASP A 16 6.28 14.22 14.32
C ASP A 16 6.42 12.79 13.76
N ARG A 17 7.35 11.97 14.26
CA ARG A 17 7.49 10.55 13.87
C ARG A 17 6.19 9.74 13.99
N ARG A 18 5.19 10.23 14.73
CA ARG A 18 3.85 9.66 14.86
C ARG A 18 2.91 9.94 13.68
N THR A 19 3.31 10.80 12.74
CA THR A 19 2.49 11.26 11.61
C THR A 19 3.06 10.93 10.24
N ASP A 20 4.20 10.23 10.19
CA ASP A 20 4.76 9.72 8.93
C ASP A 20 3.71 8.79 8.28
N GLY A 21 3.31 9.09 7.04
CA GLY A 21 2.28 8.34 6.30
C GLY A 21 0.85 8.91 6.36
N ALA A 22 0.57 9.91 7.21
CA ALA A 22 -0.78 10.46 7.36
C ALA A 22 -1.24 11.24 6.12
N ALA A 23 -0.33 11.94 5.45
CA ALA A 23 -0.63 12.69 4.23
C ALA A 23 -0.96 11.75 3.07
N GLU A 24 -0.23 10.64 2.96
CA GLU A 24 -0.42 9.60 1.97
C GLU A 24 -1.77 8.88 2.15
N LEU A 25 -2.20 8.68 3.41
CA LEU A 25 -3.53 8.14 3.70
C LEU A 25 -4.64 9.10 3.26
N VAL A 26 -4.52 10.40 3.58
CA VAL A 26 -5.50 11.41 3.14
C VAL A 26 -5.55 11.46 1.61
N ALA A 27 -4.39 11.44 0.93
CA ALA A 27 -4.33 11.41 -0.53
C ALA A 27 -4.98 10.14 -1.11
N ALA A 28 -4.80 8.99 -0.47
CA ALA A 28 -5.45 7.74 -0.90
C ALA A 28 -6.98 7.81 -0.76
N LEU A 29 -7.49 8.46 0.28
CA LEU A 29 -8.94 8.64 0.51
C LEU A 29 -9.57 9.69 -0.41
N ASP A 30 -8.81 10.69 -0.85
CA ASP A 30 -9.26 11.72 -1.78
C ASP A 30 -9.17 11.25 -3.26
N ALA A 31 -8.49 10.13 -3.51
CA ALA A 31 -8.34 9.60 -4.85
C ALA A 31 -9.70 9.11 -5.41
N PRO A 32 -10.03 9.41 -6.68
CA PRO A 32 -11.28 8.98 -7.29
C PRO A 32 -11.45 7.45 -7.27
N ASP A 33 -10.34 6.72 -7.40
CA ASP A 33 -10.27 5.27 -7.23
C ASP A 33 -9.52 4.94 -5.93
N THR A 34 -10.20 5.16 -4.80
CA THR A 34 -9.64 4.90 -3.46
C THR A 34 -9.21 3.43 -3.33
N PRO A 35 -7.93 3.14 -2.99
CA PRO A 35 -7.44 1.78 -2.91
C PRO A 35 -8.02 1.03 -1.71
N LEU A 36 -8.41 -0.24 -1.89
CA LEU A 36 -8.93 -1.08 -0.82
C LEU A 36 -7.89 -1.34 0.29
N ARG A 37 -6.60 -1.47 -0.07
CA ARG A 37 -5.48 -1.71 0.86
C ARG A 37 -4.22 -0.99 0.39
N PRO A 38 -4.02 0.28 0.76
CA PRO A 38 -2.78 0.99 0.45
C PRO A 38 -1.61 0.35 1.21
N ALA A 39 -0.56 -0.05 0.49
CA ALA A 39 0.70 -0.45 1.08
C ALA A 39 1.54 0.80 1.35
N PHE A 40 1.69 1.18 2.62
CA PHE A 40 2.47 2.35 3.00
C PHE A 40 3.96 1.99 3.10
N GLY A 41 4.77 2.63 2.25
CA GLY A 41 6.21 2.38 2.14
C GLY A 41 6.57 1.27 1.14
N ASN A 42 7.82 1.28 0.68
CA ASN A 42 8.30 0.37 -0.37
C ASN A 42 8.41 -1.08 0.13
N ASP A 43 8.91 -1.28 1.35
CA ASP A 43 9.16 -2.62 1.92
C ASP A 43 7.87 -3.46 2.08
N PRO A 44 6.73 -2.93 2.56
CA PRO A 44 5.47 -3.68 2.58
C PRO A 44 4.96 -4.09 1.18
N LEU A 45 5.07 -3.22 0.18
CA LEU A 45 4.63 -3.54 -1.18
C LEU A 45 5.50 -4.65 -1.81
N ASP A 46 6.82 -4.56 -1.64
CA ASP A 46 7.76 -5.57 -2.13
C ASP A 46 7.50 -6.93 -1.46
N ARG A 47 7.24 -6.94 -0.15
CA ARG A 47 6.91 -8.16 0.60
C ARG A 47 5.62 -8.81 0.12
N LEU A 48 4.56 -8.03 -0.07
CA LEU A 48 3.28 -8.52 -0.57
C LEU A 48 3.43 -9.11 -1.98
N THR A 49 4.13 -8.40 -2.85
CA THR A 49 4.39 -8.84 -4.23
C THR A 49 5.19 -10.14 -4.25
N ALA A 50 6.24 -10.23 -3.44
CA ALA A 50 7.05 -11.43 -3.34
C ALA A 50 6.27 -12.61 -2.74
N ALA A 51 5.39 -12.38 -1.76
CA ALA A 51 4.55 -13.41 -1.17
C ALA A 51 3.52 -13.95 -2.18
N ALA A 52 2.80 -13.06 -2.86
CA ALA A 52 1.82 -13.42 -3.88
C ALA A 52 2.47 -14.22 -5.02
N LYS A 53 3.67 -13.81 -5.46
CA LYS A 53 4.42 -14.56 -6.47
C LYS A 53 4.77 -15.97 -6.01
N ARG A 54 5.30 -16.12 -4.78
CA ARG A 54 5.66 -17.44 -4.24
C ARG A 54 4.44 -18.36 -4.14
N GLU A 55 3.31 -17.84 -3.69
CA GLU A 55 2.08 -18.61 -3.58
C GLU A 55 1.58 -19.03 -4.96
N ARG A 56 1.51 -18.10 -5.91
CA ARG A 56 1.16 -18.40 -7.30
C ARG A 56 2.04 -19.51 -7.88
N ASP A 57 3.35 -19.38 -7.76
CA ASP A 57 4.30 -20.34 -8.33
C ASP A 57 4.16 -21.72 -7.67
N ALA A 58 3.87 -21.78 -6.36
CA ALA A 58 3.65 -23.03 -5.63
C ALA A 58 2.37 -23.77 -6.06
N TRP A 59 1.33 -23.03 -6.42
CA TRP A 59 0.00 -23.59 -6.74
C TRP A 59 -0.33 -23.57 -8.24
N GLU A 60 0.60 -23.14 -9.10
CA GLU A 60 0.34 -22.96 -10.55
C GLU A 60 -0.08 -24.27 -11.22
N SER A 61 0.62 -25.37 -10.95
CA SER A 61 0.30 -26.68 -11.54
C SER A 61 -1.10 -27.15 -11.15
N LEU A 62 -1.48 -27.03 -9.87
CA LEU A 62 -2.83 -27.38 -9.41
C LEU A 62 -3.88 -26.49 -10.08
N SER A 63 -3.64 -25.18 -10.09
CA SER A 63 -4.60 -24.18 -10.58
C SER A 63 -4.84 -24.31 -12.09
N ARG A 64 -3.81 -24.68 -12.86
CA ARG A 64 -3.92 -24.91 -14.31
C ARG A 64 -4.39 -26.32 -14.66
N GLY A 65 -4.21 -27.29 -13.77
CA GLY A 65 -4.68 -28.67 -13.94
C GLY A 65 -6.18 -28.85 -13.74
N THR A 66 -6.89 -27.79 -13.31
CA THR A 66 -8.35 -27.78 -13.16
C THR A 66 -9.09 -27.15 -14.34
N ASP A 67 -8.42 -26.90 -15.48
CA ASP A 67 -9.15 -26.72 -16.73
C ASP A 67 -9.78 -28.07 -17.06
N PHE A 68 -11.06 -28.21 -16.68
CA PHE A 68 -11.88 -29.32 -17.12
C PHE A 68 -12.11 -29.09 -18.61
N ASP A 69 -11.39 -29.84 -19.46
CA ASP A 69 -11.67 -29.89 -20.90
C ASP A 69 -13.18 -30.19 -21.09
N GLU A 70 -13.85 -29.37 -21.90
CA GLU A 70 -15.29 -29.44 -22.20
C GLU A 70 -15.67 -30.71 -22.99
#